data_AF-A0A841ETA7-F1
#
_entry.id   AF-A0A841ETA7-F1
#
_cell.length_a   1.000
_cell.length_b   1.000
_cell.length_c   1.000
_cell.angle_alpha   90.00
_cell.angle_beta   90.00
_cell.angle_gamma   90.00
#
_symmetry.space_group_name_H-M   'P 1'
#
loop_
_entity.id
_entity.type
_entity.pdbx_description
1 polymer ?
#
loop_
_entity_poly.entity_id
_entity_poly.type
_entity_poly.pdbx_seq_one_letter_code
_entity_poly.pdbx_strand_id
1 'polypeptide(L)'
;MPNRIFVLVNVLMALSYSVIGVLLILYPESAFSQMMLPSPIYAYALGALLLVYGIFRAWRVYIKMNEDDDEEEDKYTHYEDK
;
A
#
# COMPACT_ATOMS: atom_id res chain seq x y z
N MET A 1 -7.54 -4.95 21.41
CA MET A 1 -6.73 -5.87 20.59
C MET A 1 -6.83 -5.39 19.15
N PRO A 2 -5.76 -4.86 18.54
CA PRO A 2 -5.79 -4.58 17.11
C PRO A 2 -6.08 -5.91 16.40
N ASN A 3 -7.24 -6.02 15.75
CA ASN A 3 -7.60 -7.23 15.03
C ASN A 3 -6.56 -7.43 13.93
N ARG A 4 -5.63 -8.37 14.13
CA ARG A 4 -4.57 -8.73 13.17
C ARG A 4 -5.12 -8.95 11.75
N ILE A 5 -6.38 -9.40 11.68
CA ILE A 5 -7.17 -9.54 10.44
C ILE A 5 -7.32 -8.21 9.71
N PHE A 6 -7.58 -7.11 10.41
CA PHE A 6 -7.76 -5.78 9.81
C PHE A 6 -6.46 -5.24 9.22
N VAL A 7 -5.33 -5.48 9.90
CA VAL A 7 -3.99 -5.14 9.39
C VAL A 7 -3.68 -6.00 8.15
N LEU A 8 -3.93 -7.31 8.22
CA LEU A 8 -3.71 -8.23 7.11
C LEU A 8 -4.52 -7.81 5.88
N VAL A 9 -5.82 -7.51 6.02
CA VAL A 9 -6.68 -7.03 4.93
C VAL A 9 -6.17 -5.72 4.34
N ASN A 10 -5.68 -4.80 5.17
CA ASN A 10 -5.13 -3.54 4.69
C ASN A 10 -3.87 -3.73 3.86
N VAL A 11 -2.98 -4.63 4.30
CA VAL A 11 -1.77 -5.01 3.56
C VAL A 11 -2.15 -5.70 2.25
N LEU A 12 -3.08 -6.67 2.30
CA LEU A 12 -3.54 -7.40 1.11
C LEU A 12 -4.18 -6.48 0.07
N MET A 13 -4.97 -5.51 0.51
CA MET A 13 -5.54 -4.48 -0.36
C MET A 13 -4.46 -3.55 -0.92
N ALA A 14 -3.48 -3.13 -0.12
CA ALA A 14 -2.36 -2.33 -0.63
C ALA A 14 -1.57 -3.08 -1.72
N LEU A 15 -1.38 -4.39 -1.51
CA LEU A 15 -0.67 -5.29 -2.41
C LEU A 15 -1.46 -5.50 -3.71
N SER A 16 -2.78 -5.68 -3.65
CA SER A 16 -3.61 -5.82 -4.84
C SER A 16 -3.60 -4.57 -5.72
N TYR A 17 -3.73 -3.37 -5.14
CA TYR A 17 -3.63 -2.12 -5.91
C TYR A 17 -2.25 -1.93 -6.57
N SER A 18 -1.18 -2.30 -5.86
CA SER A 18 0.18 -2.19 -6.40
C SER A 18 0.42 -3.18 -7.54
N VAL A 19 -0.03 -4.43 -7.39
CA VAL A 19 0.10 -5.46 -8.44
C VAL A 19 -0.71 -5.08 -9.67
N ILE A 20 -1.94 -4.59 -9.51
CA ILE A 20 -2.77 -4.13 -10.62
C ILE A 20 -2.09 -2.96 -11.35
N GLY A 21 -1.60 -1.95 -10.61
CA GLY A 21 -0.87 -0.82 -11.20
C GLY A 21 0.37 -1.24 -11.99
N VAL A 22 1.16 -2.16 -11.44
CA VAL A 22 2.36 -2.72 -12.11
C VAL A 22 1.98 -3.49 -13.37
N LEU A 23 0.92 -4.30 -13.33
CA LEU A 23 0.43 -5.04 -14.50
C LEU A 23 -0.07 -4.11 -15.60
N LEU A 24 -0.74 -3.00 -15.26
CA LEU A 24 -1.15 -2.00 -16.24
C LEU A 24 0.04 -1.34 -16.96
N ILE A 25 1.16 -1.11 -16.26
CA ILE A 25 2.37 -0.50 -16.84
C ILE A 25 3.18 -1.51 -17.68
N LEU A 26 3.35 -2.73 -17.19
CA LEU A 26 4.15 -3.77 -17.86
C LEU A 26 3.41 -4.37 -19.06
N TYR A 27 2.08 -4.46 -18.99
CA TYR A 27 1.25 -5.07 -20.03
C TYR A 27 0.11 -4.14 -20.47
N PRO A 28 0.42 -2.94 -20.99
CA PRO A 28 -0.57 -1.92 -21.34
C PRO A 28 -1.46 -2.37 -22.52
N GLU A 29 -0.96 -3.27 -23.37
CA GLU A 29 -1.72 -3.87 -24.49
C GLU A 29 -2.36 -5.23 -24.15
N SER A 30 -2.30 -5.67 -22.89
CA SER A 30 -3.02 -6.87 -22.49
C SER A 30 -4.53 -6.68 -22.62
N ALA A 31 -5.26 -7.78 -22.89
CA ALA A 31 -6.71 -7.78 -22.95
C ALA A 31 -7.35 -7.19 -21.67
N PHE A 32 -6.72 -7.34 -20.51
CA PHE A 32 -7.17 -6.73 -19.25
C PHE A 32 -7.06 -5.20 -19.28
N SER A 33 -5.93 -4.67 -19.72
CA SER A 33 -5.69 -3.22 -19.80
C SER A 33 -6.56 -2.56 -20.88
N GLN A 34 -6.70 -3.20 -22.06
CA GLN A 34 -7.57 -2.71 -23.14
C GLN A 34 -9.07 -2.85 -22.83
N MET A 35 -9.47 -3.85 -22.05
CA MET A 35 -10.86 -4.00 -21.58
C MET A 35 -11.21 -2.92 -20.55
N MET A 36 -10.25 -2.57 -19.69
CA MET A 36 -10.47 -1.58 -18.64
C MET A 36 -10.33 -0.14 -19.16
N LEU A 37 -9.49 0.08 -20.18
CA LEU A 37 -9.17 1.40 -20.71
C LEU A 37 -9.09 1.40 -22.25
N PRO A 38 -9.82 2.32 -22.92
CA PRO A 38 -9.92 2.34 -24.38
C PRO A 38 -8.65 2.84 -25.10
N SER A 39 -7.65 3.37 -24.38
CA SER A 39 -6.39 3.79 -24.98
C SER A 39 -5.19 3.53 -24.06
N PRO A 40 -4.04 3.10 -24.62
CA PRO A 40 -2.83 2.77 -23.86
C PRO A 40 -2.25 3.97 -23.11
N ILE A 41 -2.51 5.19 -23.57
CA ILE A 41 -2.09 6.43 -22.86
C ILE A 41 -2.75 6.49 -21.48
N TYR A 42 -4.03 6.12 -21.38
CA TYR A 42 -4.72 6.09 -20.09
C TYR A 42 -4.21 4.96 -19.19
N ALA A 43 -3.78 3.83 -19.77
CA ALA A 43 -3.19 2.73 -19.01
C ALA A 43 -1.88 3.13 -18.34
N TYR A 44 -1.01 3.86 -19.05
CA TYR A 44 0.21 4.41 -18.44
C TYR A 44 -0.09 5.47 -17.39
N ALA A 45 -1.04 6.37 -17.65
CA ALA A 45 -1.42 7.41 -16.69
C ALA A 45 -1.97 6.80 -15.39
N LEU A 46 -2.91 5.84 -15.50
CA LEU A 46 -3.47 5.15 -14.33
C LEU A 46 -2.46 4.23 -13.65
N GLY A 47 -1.62 3.54 -14.41
CA GLY A 47 -0.53 2.75 -13.88
C GLY A 47 0.43 3.59 -13.04
N ALA A 48 0.89 4.73 -13.57
CA ALA A 48 1.76 5.66 -12.85
C ALA A 48 1.09 6.20 -11.58
N LEU A 49 -0.20 6.56 -11.66
CA LEU A 49 -0.98 7.05 -10.53
C LEU A 49 -1.14 5.98 -9.43
N LEU A 50 -1.38 4.73 -9.83
CA LEU A 50 -1.42 3.58 -8.92
C LEU A 50 -0.06 3.28 -8.29
N LEU A 51 1.04 3.43 -9.03
CA LEU A 51 2.39 3.28 -8.48
C LEU A 51 2.68 4.35 -7.42
N VAL A 52 2.42 5.61 -7.74
CA VAL A 52 2.61 6.73 -6.80
C VAL A 52 1.75 6.53 -5.55
N TYR A 53 0.48 6.15 -5.72
CA TYR A 53 -0.41 5.87 -4.60
C TYR A 53 0.05 4.64 -3.79
N GLY A 54 0.53 3.59 -4.45
CA GLY A 54 1.10 2.41 -3.81
C GLY A 54 2.29 2.76 -2.91
N ILE A 55 3.22 3.58 -3.42
CA ILE A 55 4.37 4.09 -2.66
C ILE A 55 3.90 4.95 -1.48
N PHE A 56 2.98 5.88 -1.70
CA PHE A 56 2.42 6.71 -0.63
C PHE A 56 1.76 5.87 0.48
N ARG A 57 1.06 4.80 0.09
CA ARG A 57 0.43 3.89 1.05
C ARG A 57 1.46 3.07 1.82
N ALA A 58 2.51 2.58 1.16
CA ALA A 58 3.61 1.88 1.82
C ALA A 58 4.34 2.81 2.81
N TRP A 59 4.60 4.05 2.42
CA TRP A 59 5.18 5.09 3.28
C TRP A 59 4.31 5.35 4.53
N ARG A 60 2.99 5.43 4.36
CA ARG A 60 2.05 5.58 5.49
C ARG A 60 2.08 4.42 6.46
N VAL A 61 2.21 3.18 5.97
CA VAL A 61 2.35 2.00 6.83
C VAL A 61 3.69 2.03 7.55
N TYR A 62 4.76 2.41 6.86
CA TYR A 62 6.10 2.55 7.45
C TYR A 62 6.11 3.57 8.59
N ILE A 63 5.57 4.78 8.38
CA ILE A 63 5.45 5.79 9.45
C ILE A 63 4.67 5.22 10.64
N LYS A 64 3.54 4.57 10.38
CA LYS A 64 2.70 4.03 11.46
C LYS A 64 3.40 2.94 12.26
N MET A 65 4.19 2.09 11.60
CA MET A 65 4.99 1.07 12.30
C MET A 65 6.10 1.70 13.14
N ASN A 66 6.66 2.83 12.70
CA ASN A 66 7.70 3.55 13.45
C ASN A 66 7.11 4.33 14.64
N GLU A 67 5.93 4.93 14.49
CA GLU A 67 5.19 5.56 15.60
C GLU A 67 4.70 4.52 16.63
N ASP A 68 4.26 3.34 16.18
CA ASP A 68 3.86 2.25 17.09
C ASP A 68 5.09 1.69 17.87
N ASP A 69 6.30 1.68 17.29
CA ASP A 69 7.55 1.31 18.00
C ASP A 69 7.96 2.37 19.04
N ASP A 70 7.87 3.67 18.70
CA ASP A 70 8.18 4.78 19.62
C ASP A 70 7.17 4.83 20.80
N GLU A 71 5.86 4.60 20.55
CA GLU A 71 4.84 4.54 21.60
C GLU A 71 4.93 3.29 22.49
N GLU A 72 5.44 2.16 21.97
CA GLU A 72 5.69 0.97 22.80
C GLU A 72 6.94 1.14 23.68
N GLU A 73 8.05 1.71 23.19
CA GLU A 73 9.25 1.99 24.00
C GLU A 73 8.98 2.97 25.17
N ASP A 74 8.23 4.05 24.92
CA ASP A 74 7.84 5.01 25.97
C ASP A 74 6.93 4.38 27.02
N LYS A 75 6.16 3.35 26.65
CA LYS A 75 5.28 2.65 27.58
C LYS A 75 6.04 1.65 28.47
N TYR A 76 7.09 1.01 27.99
CA TYR A 76 7.90 0.07 28.79
C TYR A 76 8.82 0.78 29.78
N THR A 77 9.44 1.90 29.40
CA THR A 77 10.30 2.70 30.29
C THR A 77 9.54 3.29 31.48
N HIS A 78 8.23 3.52 31.36
CA HIS A 78 7.40 4.03 32.45
C HIS A 78 7.00 2.97 33.51
N TYR A 79 7.22 1.68 33.28
CA TYR A 79 6.92 0.61 34.25
C TYR A 79 8.12 0.19 35.11
N GLU A 80 9.36 0.46 34.67
CA GLU A 80 10.56 0.15 35.47
C GLU A 80 10.85 1.20 36.56
N ASP A 81 10.23 2.38 36.49
CA ASP A 81 10.47 3.49 37.43
C ASP A 81 9.43 3.57 38.57
N LYS A 82 8.84 2.43 38.98
CA LYS A 82 7.93 2.33 40.13
C LYS A 82 8.25 1.20 41.11
#